data_AF-G1QBB3-F1
#
_entry.id   AF-G1QBB3-F1
#
_cell.length_a   1.000
_cell.length_b   1.000
_cell.length_c   1.000
_cell.angle_alpha   90.00
_cell.angle_beta   90.00
_cell.angle_gamma   90.00
#
_symmetry.space_group_name_H-M   'P 1'
#
loop_
_entity.id
_entity.type
_entity.pdbx_description
1 polymer ?
#
loop_
_entity_poly.entity_id
_entity_poly.type
_entity_poly.pdbx_seq_one_letter_code
_entity_poly.pdbx_strand_id
1 'polypeptide(L)'
;EDKSCEYDQLYEEYTRTSQELQMKRTTMEAFNETIKIFQEQGQTQEKFSKEYLERFRCEGNEKEMQRILLNSEWLKSCISEIQSHTKLEKELQIQADNLGKRMNSLKPDLMQLRKIQDQYLVWTQKGAQQKKINEWLGIKNETEDQYALMEDENDLPHHEERTWYVGKINPTQAEEMLNSKRDGTFLIGESNRRGCYACSVVVGSDTKHCVIYRLATGLGFAEPYNLYGSLKELVLHDQHTSLMQHSNALTITLAHPIKAPGVLSPSLVP
;
A
#
# COMPACT_ATOMS: atom_id res chain seq x y z
N GLU A 1 0.52 -6.94 -3.42
CA GLU A 1 1.82 -6.37 -3.82
C GLU A 1 2.93 -7.41 -3.74
N ASP A 2 2.96 -8.24 -2.69
CA ASP A 2 3.96 -9.30 -2.50
C ASP A 2 4.18 -10.21 -3.71
N LYS A 3 3.11 -10.77 -4.32
CA LYS A 3 3.25 -11.60 -5.54
C LYS A 3 3.76 -10.83 -6.76
N SER A 4 3.51 -9.52 -6.85
CA SER A 4 4.05 -8.69 -7.93
C SER A 4 5.53 -8.45 -7.70
N CYS A 5 5.93 -8.13 -6.47
CA CYS A 5 7.32 -7.97 -6.08
C CYS A 5 8.12 -9.26 -6.29
N GLU A 6 7.55 -10.42 -5.93
CA GLU A 6 8.16 -11.74 -6.18
C GLU A 6 8.34 -12.02 -7.68
N TYR A 7 7.37 -11.65 -8.51
CA TYR A 7 7.49 -11.78 -9.96
C TYR A 7 8.56 -10.85 -10.54
N ASP A 8 8.62 -9.60 -10.07
CA ASP A 8 9.60 -8.63 -10.52
C ASP A 8 11.02 -9.06 -10.15
N GLN A 9 11.23 -9.58 -8.93
CA GLN A 9 12.50 -10.17 -8.50
C GLN A 9 12.90 -11.38 -9.37
N LEU A 10 11.96 -12.31 -9.62
CA LEU A 10 12.20 -13.46 -10.49
C LEU A 10 12.51 -13.04 -11.93
N TYR A 11 11.89 -11.96 -12.41
CA TYR A 11 12.13 -11.42 -13.75
C TYR A 11 13.52 -10.77 -13.87
N GLU A 12 13.94 -10.01 -12.86
CA GLU A 12 15.30 -9.47 -12.78
C GLU A 12 16.36 -10.57 -12.74
N GLU A 13 16.17 -11.58 -11.89
CA GLU A 13 17.08 -12.73 -11.81
C GLU A 13 17.14 -13.53 -13.11
N TYR A 14 16.00 -13.77 -13.75
CA TYR A 14 15.93 -14.43 -15.05
C TYR A 14 16.69 -13.65 -16.12
N THR A 15 16.48 -12.33 -16.18
CA THR A 15 17.13 -11.47 -17.18
C THR A 15 18.64 -11.43 -16.97
N ARG A 16 19.10 -11.28 -15.71
CA ARG A 16 20.53 -11.33 -15.36
C ARG A 16 21.15 -12.66 -15.74
N THR A 17 20.53 -13.77 -15.34
CA THR A 17 21.03 -15.13 -15.65
C THR A 17 21.08 -15.37 -17.16
N SER A 18 20.09 -14.88 -17.91
CA SER A 18 20.04 -14.99 -19.37
C SER A 18 21.18 -14.23 -20.05
N GLN A 19 21.47 -13.00 -19.59
CA GLN A 19 22.60 -12.21 -20.09
C GLN A 19 23.94 -12.88 -19.78
N GLU A 20 24.14 -13.37 -18.56
CA GLU A 20 25.36 -14.11 -18.18
C GLU A 20 25.55 -15.38 -19.04
N LEU A 21 24.46 -16.10 -19.32
CA LEU A 21 24.49 -17.29 -20.15
C LEU A 21 24.85 -16.96 -21.60
N GLN A 22 24.34 -15.85 -22.14
CA GLN A 22 24.70 -15.37 -23.47
C GLN A 22 26.18 -14.96 -23.57
N MET A 23 26.71 -14.27 -22.56
CA MET A 23 28.14 -13.91 -22.51
C MET A 23 29.03 -15.16 -22.43
N LYS A 24 28.63 -16.16 -21.63
CA LYS A 24 29.36 -17.43 -21.53
C LYS A 24 29.34 -18.22 -22.83
N ARG A 25 28.22 -18.27 -23.55
CA ARG A 25 28.13 -18.90 -24.88
C ARG A 25 29.07 -18.27 -25.89
N THR A 26 29.06 -16.94 -25.98
CA THR A 26 29.94 -16.20 -26.90
C THR A 26 31.41 -16.50 -26.61
N THR A 27 31.78 -16.52 -25.32
CA THR A 27 33.13 -16.88 -24.88
C THR A 27 33.47 -18.34 -25.24
N MET A 28 32.54 -19.27 -25.06
CA MET A 28 32.72 -20.69 -25.39
C MET A 28 32.90 -20.91 -26.90
N GLU A 29 32.13 -20.21 -27.73
CA GLU A 29 32.26 -20.26 -29.19
C GLU A 29 33.64 -19.76 -29.64
N ALA A 30 34.14 -18.68 -29.04
CA ALA A 30 35.50 -18.20 -29.29
C ALA A 30 36.58 -19.23 -28.87
N PHE A 31 36.40 -19.89 -27.72
CA PHE A 31 37.29 -20.98 -27.30
C PHE A 31 37.22 -22.17 -28.27
N ASN A 32 36.02 -22.59 -28.68
CA ASN A 32 35.85 -23.70 -29.61
C ASN A 32 36.52 -23.42 -30.96
N GLU A 33 36.39 -22.21 -31.50
CA GLU A 33 37.06 -21.85 -32.75
C GLU A 33 38.58 -21.80 -32.57
N THR A 34 39.06 -21.29 -31.43
CA THR A 34 40.51 -21.30 -31.10
C THR A 34 41.06 -22.73 -31.06
N ILE A 35 40.33 -23.65 -30.43
CA ILE A 35 40.73 -25.06 -30.31
C ILE A 35 40.68 -25.76 -31.66
N LYS A 36 39.68 -25.46 -32.48
CA LYS A 36 39.59 -25.97 -33.85
C LYS A 36 40.80 -25.53 -34.69
N ILE A 37 41.20 -24.26 -34.60
CA ILE A 37 42.43 -23.78 -35.25
C ILE A 37 43.66 -24.55 -34.76
N PHE A 38 43.80 -24.79 -33.45
CA PHE A 38 44.90 -25.59 -32.91
C PHE A 38 44.85 -27.06 -33.37
N GLN A 39 43.67 -27.67 -33.47
CA GLN A 39 43.51 -29.03 -33.98
C GLN A 39 43.89 -29.12 -35.46
N GLU A 40 43.48 -28.16 -36.29
CA GLU A 40 43.84 -28.09 -37.71
C GLU A 40 45.35 -27.91 -37.90
N GLN A 41 45.98 -27.05 -37.08
CA GLN A 41 47.45 -26.91 -37.03
C GLN A 41 48.13 -28.21 -36.60
N GLY A 42 47.61 -28.87 -35.56
CA GLY A 42 48.11 -30.15 -35.06
C GLY A 42 48.02 -31.26 -36.11
N GLN A 43 46.89 -31.39 -36.80
CA GLN A 43 46.71 -32.38 -37.88
C GLN A 43 47.61 -32.11 -39.08
N THR A 44 47.81 -30.84 -39.43
CA THR A 44 48.72 -30.44 -40.49
C THR A 44 50.16 -30.80 -40.11
N GLN A 45 50.59 -30.45 -38.88
CA GLN A 45 51.89 -30.83 -38.33
C GLN A 45 52.06 -32.34 -38.23
N GLU A 46 51.04 -33.10 -37.82
CA GLU A 46 51.08 -34.56 -37.73
C GLU A 46 51.16 -35.22 -39.11
N LYS A 47 50.48 -34.70 -40.13
CA LYS A 47 50.61 -35.18 -41.50
C LYS A 47 52.03 -34.96 -42.03
N PHE A 48 52.59 -33.77 -41.82
CA PHE A 48 53.98 -33.50 -42.19
C PHE A 48 54.95 -34.33 -41.34
N SER A 49 54.69 -34.51 -40.05
CA SER A 49 55.59 -35.26 -39.17
C SER A 49 55.50 -36.77 -39.37
N LYS A 50 54.38 -37.35 -39.79
CA LYS A 50 54.25 -38.80 -40.04
C LYS A 50 55.27 -39.32 -41.05
N GLU A 51 55.51 -38.57 -42.14
CA GLU A 51 56.56 -38.90 -43.12
C GLU A 51 57.98 -38.82 -42.54
N TYR A 52 58.20 -37.99 -41.51
CA TYR A 52 59.48 -37.88 -40.80
C TYR A 52 59.58 -38.86 -39.61
N LEU A 53 58.46 -39.23 -38.97
CA LEU A 53 58.41 -40.06 -37.77
C LEU A 53 58.71 -41.53 -38.07
N GLU A 54 58.30 -42.01 -39.25
CA GLU A 54 58.71 -43.34 -39.74
C GLU A 54 60.23 -43.41 -39.97
N ARG A 55 60.89 -42.30 -40.32
CA ARG A 55 62.36 -42.22 -40.35
C ARG A 55 62.97 -42.15 -38.95
N PHE A 56 62.44 -41.30 -38.07
CA PHE A 56 62.99 -41.11 -36.72
C PHE A 56 62.80 -42.30 -35.77
N ARG A 57 61.78 -43.14 -35.99
CA ARG A 57 61.59 -44.39 -35.21
C ARG A 57 62.72 -45.39 -35.48
N CYS A 58 63.30 -45.40 -36.67
CA CYS A 58 64.48 -46.19 -37.01
C CYS A 58 65.80 -45.56 -36.51
N GLU A 59 65.81 -44.26 -36.19
CA GLU A 59 67.01 -43.50 -35.79
C GLU A 59 67.16 -43.31 -34.26
N GLY A 60 66.18 -43.71 -33.44
CA GLY A 60 66.30 -43.65 -31.96
C GLY A 60 66.15 -42.24 -31.35
N ASN A 61 65.32 -41.38 -31.94
CA ASN A 61 65.19 -39.99 -31.50
C ASN A 61 64.15 -39.78 -30.37
N GLU A 62 64.53 -40.17 -29.15
CA GLU A 62 63.70 -40.14 -27.92
C GLU A 62 63.06 -38.76 -27.63
N LYS A 63 63.76 -37.66 -27.98
CA LYS A 63 63.31 -36.29 -27.69
C LYS A 63 62.06 -35.89 -28.49
N GLU A 64 61.90 -36.42 -29.71
CA GLU A 64 60.72 -36.13 -30.54
C GLU A 64 59.51 -36.93 -30.07
N MET A 65 59.75 -38.17 -29.64
CA MET A 65 58.71 -39.02 -29.05
C MET A 65 58.14 -38.41 -27.76
N GLN A 66 59.00 -37.85 -26.91
CA GLN A 66 58.59 -37.11 -25.71
C GLN A 66 57.76 -35.86 -26.04
N ARG A 67 58.11 -35.13 -27.11
CA ARG A 67 57.37 -33.95 -27.56
C ARG A 67 55.93 -34.28 -27.98
N ILE A 68 55.74 -35.41 -28.68
CA ILE A 68 54.41 -35.89 -29.10
C ILE A 68 53.58 -36.32 -27.89
N LEU A 69 54.19 -37.01 -26.94
CA LEU A 69 53.54 -37.41 -25.69
C LEU A 69 53.02 -36.20 -24.89
N LEU A 70 53.88 -35.20 -24.67
CA LEU A 70 53.52 -33.95 -23.98
C LEU A 70 52.38 -33.20 -24.69
N ASN A 71 52.40 -33.15 -26.02
CA ASN A 71 51.31 -32.53 -26.79
C ASN A 71 50.00 -33.31 -26.60
N SER A 72 50.05 -34.65 -26.61
CA SER A 72 48.86 -35.48 -26.36
C SER A 72 48.28 -35.31 -24.96
N GLU A 73 49.12 -35.10 -23.94
CA GLU A 73 48.69 -34.82 -22.57
C GLU A 73 48.07 -33.43 -22.45
N TRP A 74 48.68 -32.42 -23.08
CA TRP A 74 48.14 -31.06 -23.11
C TRP A 74 46.76 -31.02 -23.78
N LEU A 75 46.59 -31.70 -24.92
CA LEU A 75 45.29 -31.84 -25.59
C LEU A 75 44.24 -32.51 -24.70
N LYS A 76 44.61 -33.58 -23.97
CA LYS A 76 43.70 -34.25 -23.02
C LYS A 76 43.29 -33.32 -21.89
N SER A 77 44.22 -32.54 -21.34
CA SER A 77 43.94 -31.56 -20.28
C SER A 77 42.98 -30.48 -20.79
N CYS A 78 43.23 -29.93 -21.98
CA CYS A 78 42.36 -28.93 -22.60
C CYS A 78 40.95 -29.47 -22.87
N ILE A 79 40.81 -30.71 -23.37
CA ILE A 79 39.49 -31.36 -23.55
C ILE A 79 38.75 -31.52 -22.21
N SER A 80 39.45 -31.90 -21.14
CA SER A 80 38.82 -32.04 -19.82
C SER A 80 38.31 -30.70 -19.26
N GLU A 81 39.02 -29.60 -19.53
CA GLU A 81 38.63 -28.25 -19.15
C GLU A 81 37.36 -27.81 -19.89
N ILE A 82 37.29 -28.01 -21.21
CA ILE A 82 36.09 -27.75 -22.02
C ILE A 82 34.89 -28.55 -21.51
N GLN A 83 35.08 -29.83 -21.19
CA GLN A 83 34.02 -30.68 -20.67
C GLN A 83 33.47 -30.14 -19.34
N SER A 84 34.33 -29.59 -18.48
CA SER A 84 33.93 -28.94 -17.24
C SER A 84 33.12 -27.65 -17.49
N HIS A 85 33.55 -26.81 -18.43
CA HIS A 85 32.84 -25.59 -18.82
C HIS A 85 31.48 -25.89 -19.45
N THR A 86 31.40 -26.91 -20.30
CA THR A 86 30.15 -27.38 -20.92
C THR A 86 29.15 -27.86 -19.86
N LYS A 87 29.64 -28.51 -18.80
CA LYS A 87 28.79 -28.94 -17.68
C LYS A 87 28.22 -27.74 -16.91
N LEU A 88 29.06 -26.74 -16.60
CA LEU A 88 28.63 -25.51 -15.93
C LEU A 88 27.57 -24.75 -16.75
N GLU A 89 27.71 -24.72 -18.08
CA GLU A 89 26.71 -24.11 -18.97
C GLU A 89 25.36 -24.83 -18.88
N LYS A 90 25.36 -26.17 -18.90
CA LYS A 90 24.13 -26.97 -18.77
C LYS A 90 23.43 -26.72 -17.43
N GLU A 91 24.18 -26.61 -16.34
CA GLU A 91 23.62 -26.29 -15.01
C GLU A 91 22.95 -24.91 -15.00
N LEU A 92 23.60 -23.90 -15.58
CA LEU A 92 23.03 -22.55 -15.71
C LEU A 92 21.80 -22.53 -16.62
N GLN A 93 21.79 -23.33 -17.70
CA GLN A 93 20.63 -23.46 -18.58
C GLN A 93 19.42 -24.05 -17.83
N ILE A 94 19.63 -25.11 -17.06
CA ILE A 94 18.58 -25.72 -16.23
C ILE A 94 18.06 -24.71 -15.20
N GLN A 95 18.94 -23.93 -14.58
CA GLN A 95 18.55 -22.87 -13.65
C GLN A 95 17.67 -21.81 -14.33
N ALA A 96 18.03 -21.34 -15.52
CA ALA A 96 17.25 -20.38 -16.29
C ALA A 96 15.86 -20.94 -16.68
N ASP A 97 15.80 -22.21 -17.10
CA ASP A 97 14.54 -22.88 -17.44
C ASP A 97 13.62 -23.03 -16.21
N ASN A 98 14.20 -23.31 -15.04
CA ASN A 98 13.46 -23.42 -13.78
C ASN A 98 12.89 -22.06 -13.33
N LEU A 99 13.66 -20.98 -13.46
CA LEU A 99 13.17 -19.61 -13.23
C LEU A 99 12.02 -19.27 -14.18
N GLY A 100 12.15 -19.61 -15.48
CA GLY A 100 11.09 -19.41 -16.47
C GLY A 100 9.80 -20.18 -16.13
N LYS A 101 9.90 -21.42 -15.66
CA LYS A 101 8.75 -22.21 -15.18
C LYS A 101 8.06 -21.56 -13.98
N ARG A 102 8.83 -21.11 -12.98
CA ARG A 102 8.29 -20.37 -11.82
C ARG A 102 7.56 -19.11 -12.24
N MET A 103 8.16 -18.29 -13.10
CA MET A 103 7.55 -17.08 -13.63
C MET A 103 6.23 -17.38 -14.35
N ASN A 104 6.19 -18.42 -15.20
CA ASN A 104 4.98 -18.81 -15.91
C ASN A 104 3.88 -19.36 -15.00
N SER A 105 4.22 -19.98 -13.86
CA SER A 105 3.23 -20.40 -12.86
C SER A 105 2.60 -19.23 -12.09
N LEU A 106 3.32 -18.11 -11.93
CA LEU A 106 2.81 -16.93 -11.22
C LEU A 106 1.96 -16.00 -12.12
N LYS A 107 2.15 -16.04 -13.44
CA LYS A 107 1.35 -15.27 -14.41
C LYS A 107 -0.18 -15.40 -14.25
N PRO A 108 -0.77 -16.61 -14.16
CA PRO A 108 -2.22 -16.73 -14.00
C PRO A 108 -2.70 -16.11 -12.69
N ASP A 109 -1.97 -16.30 -11.59
CA ASP A 109 -2.31 -15.73 -10.28
C ASP A 109 -2.31 -14.20 -10.30
N LEU A 110 -1.28 -13.59 -10.90
CA LEU A 110 -1.20 -12.14 -11.07
C LEU A 110 -2.34 -11.59 -11.93
N MET A 111 -2.69 -12.30 -13.01
CA MET A 111 -3.78 -11.91 -13.89
C MET A 111 -5.15 -12.00 -13.20
N GLN A 112 -5.37 -13.02 -12.35
CA GLN A 112 -6.59 -13.13 -11.53
C GLN A 112 -6.65 -12.00 -10.49
N LEU A 113 -5.55 -11.75 -9.77
CA LEU A 113 -5.49 -10.68 -8.77
C LEU A 113 -5.74 -9.30 -9.39
N ARG A 114 -5.14 -9.02 -10.56
CA ARG A 114 -5.40 -7.77 -11.30
C ARG A 114 -6.87 -7.68 -11.74
N LYS A 115 -7.44 -8.77 -12.25
CA LYS A 115 -8.86 -8.81 -12.64
C LYS A 115 -9.80 -8.55 -11.46
N ILE A 116 -9.46 -9.05 -10.27
CA ILE A 116 -10.20 -8.80 -9.04
C ILE A 116 -10.04 -7.34 -8.59
N GLN A 117 -8.81 -6.80 -8.62
CA GLN A 117 -8.54 -5.40 -8.34
C GLN A 117 -9.33 -4.46 -9.25
N ASP A 118 -9.34 -4.71 -10.55
CA ASP A 118 -10.08 -3.93 -11.54
C ASP A 118 -11.59 -4.01 -11.29
N GLN A 119 -12.11 -5.18 -10.90
CA GLN A 119 -13.52 -5.33 -10.51
C GLN A 119 -13.85 -4.49 -9.28
N TYR A 120 -13.01 -4.52 -8.23
CA TYR A 120 -13.22 -3.68 -7.05
C TYR A 120 -13.14 -2.19 -7.40
N LEU A 121 -12.22 -1.77 -8.26
CA LEU A 121 -12.12 -0.37 -8.73
C LEU A 121 -13.37 0.09 -9.49
N VAL A 122 -13.95 -0.77 -10.33
CA VAL A 122 -15.20 -0.47 -11.05
C VAL A 122 -16.40 -0.45 -10.11
N TRP A 123 -16.44 -1.35 -9.12
CA TRP A 123 -17.49 -1.37 -8.10
C TRP A 123 -17.44 -0.11 -7.22
N THR A 124 -16.25 0.43 -6.96
CA THR A 124 -16.06 1.59 -6.09
C THR A 124 -16.31 2.93 -6.80
N GLN A 125 -16.07 3.00 -8.11
CA GLN A 125 -16.51 4.13 -8.94
C GLN A 125 -18.03 4.33 -8.96
N LYS A 126 -18.81 3.30 -8.61
CA LYS A 126 -20.29 3.38 -8.56
C LYS A 126 -20.88 3.90 -7.25
N GLY A 127 -20.06 4.25 -6.26
CA GLY A 127 -20.54 4.99 -5.10
C GLY A 127 -19.75 4.74 -3.82
N ALA A 128 -18.96 5.75 -3.44
CA ALA A 128 -18.46 6.01 -2.09
C ALA A 128 -17.58 4.93 -1.44
N GLN A 129 -16.26 4.91 -1.75
CA GLN A 129 -15.21 4.49 -0.80
C GLN A 129 -13.74 4.70 -1.24
N GLN A 130 -13.47 5.61 -2.19
CA GLN A 130 -12.10 5.83 -2.71
C GLN A 130 -11.06 6.15 -1.62
N LYS A 131 -11.44 6.82 -0.53
CA LYS A 131 -10.54 7.17 0.59
C LYS A 131 -10.11 5.96 1.44
N LYS A 132 -11.03 5.05 1.80
CA LYS A 132 -10.71 3.81 2.54
C LYS A 132 -9.77 2.88 1.77
N ILE A 133 -9.82 2.94 0.45
CA ILE A 133 -8.99 2.12 -0.42
C ILE A 133 -7.57 2.70 -0.55
N ASN A 134 -7.40 4.01 -0.66
CA ASN A 134 -6.07 4.63 -0.62
C ASN A 134 -5.35 4.33 0.70
N GLU A 135 -6.11 4.27 1.80
CA GLU A 135 -5.64 3.85 3.11
C GLU A 135 -5.25 2.36 3.16
N TRP A 136 -6.10 1.45 2.63
CA TRP A 136 -5.78 0.02 2.52
C TRP A 136 -4.64 -0.30 1.54
N LEU A 137 -4.44 0.55 0.52
CA LEU A 137 -3.35 0.45 -0.46
C LEU A 137 -2.09 1.22 -0.02
N GLY A 138 -2.07 1.84 1.17
CA GLY A 138 -0.91 2.54 1.69
C GLY A 138 -0.47 3.78 0.89
N ILE A 139 -1.35 4.36 0.06
CA ILE A 139 -1.09 5.58 -0.70
C ILE A 139 -1.18 6.77 0.26
N LYS A 140 -0.06 7.09 0.91
CA LYS A 140 0.06 8.22 1.83
C LYS A 140 0.20 9.53 1.06
N ASN A 141 -0.86 10.33 1.01
CA ASN A 141 -0.75 11.74 0.64
C ASN A 141 -0.25 12.52 1.87
N GLU A 142 1.03 12.89 1.88
CA GLU A 142 1.73 13.55 3.00
C GLU A 142 1.09 14.88 3.46
N THR A 143 0.09 15.40 2.75
CA THR A 143 -0.51 16.72 2.98
C THR A 143 -1.75 16.71 3.87
N GLU A 144 -2.37 15.54 4.13
CA GLU A 144 -3.62 15.46 4.93
C GLU A 144 -3.41 14.97 6.39
N ASP A 145 -2.17 14.61 6.77
CA ASP A 145 -1.85 13.98 8.07
C ASP A 145 -1.96 14.90 9.31
N GLN A 146 -2.42 16.14 9.17
CA GLN A 146 -2.72 17.02 10.32
C GLN A 146 -4.15 16.86 10.89
N TYR A 147 -5.02 16.09 10.23
CA TYR A 147 -6.42 15.91 10.66
C TYR A 147 -6.82 14.45 10.90
N ALA A 148 -5.88 13.50 10.85
CA ALA A 148 -6.14 12.06 10.94
C ALA A 148 -6.37 11.49 12.36
N LEU A 149 -6.48 12.34 13.39
CA LEU A 149 -6.84 11.91 14.76
C LEU A 149 -8.36 11.93 15.03
N MET A 150 -9.19 12.26 14.05
CA MET A 150 -10.65 12.19 14.17
C MET A 150 -11.15 10.92 13.47
N GLU A 151 -10.80 9.75 14.02
CA GLU A 151 -11.58 8.54 13.77
C GLU A 151 -13.01 8.77 14.28
N ASP A 152 -13.99 8.39 13.43
CA ASP A 152 -15.41 8.18 13.75
C ASP A 152 -16.40 9.36 13.68
N GLU A 153 -16.18 10.37 12.83
CA GLU A 153 -17.18 11.45 12.65
C GLU A 153 -18.55 10.97 12.10
N ASN A 154 -18.61 9.90 11.29
CA ASN A 154 -19.87 9.50 10.63
C ASN A 154 -20.88 8.76 11.53
N ASP A 155 -20.47 8.22 12.69
CA ASP A 155 -21.35 7.52 13.65
C ASP A 155 -21.61 8.34 14.93
N LEU A 156 -21.18 9.61 14.98
CA LEU A 156 -21.47 10.50 16.10
C LEU A 156 -22.98 10.75 16.23
N PRO A 157 -23.55 10.69 17.45
CA PRO A 157 -24.99 10.87 17.67
C PRO A 157 -25.50 12.25 17.19
N HIS A 158 -24.63 13.24 17.03
CA HIS A 158 -24.96 14.57 16.50
C HIS A 158 -25.49 14.55 15.06
N HIS A 159 -25.16 13.51 14.28
CA HIS A 159 -25.57 13.39 12.88
C HIS A 159 -27.07 13.11 12.71
N GLU A 160 -27.71 12.55 13.74
CA GLU A 160 -29.12 12.24 13.74
C GLU A 160 -29.93 13.35 14.41
N GLU A 161 -30.76 14.08 13.67
CA GLU A 161 -31.59 15.15 14.25
C GLU A 161 -32.46 14.67 15.42
N ARG A 162 -32.86 13.38 15.42
CA ARG A 162 -33.70 12.78 16.47
C ARG A 162 -33.01 12.69 17.82
N THR A 163 -31.68 12.78 17.88
CA THR A 163 -30.92 12.64 19.13
C THR A 163 -30.88 13.93 19.94
N TRP A 164 -31.05 15.10 19.30
CA TRP A 164 -31.02 16.41 19.96
C TRP A 164 -32.26 17.26 19.70
N TYR A 165 -33.01 17.05 18.62
CA TYR A 165 -34.24 17.78 18.32
C TYR A 165 -35.44 17.19 19.06
N VAL A 166 -36.13 18.00 19.86
CA VAL A 166 -37.27 17.57 20.69
C VAL A 166 -38.60 18.21 20.27
N GLY A 167 -38.61 19.02 19.20
CA GLY A 167 -39.82 19.68 18.71
C GLY A 167 -40.32 20.77 19.67
N LYS A 168 -41.64 20.89 19.86
CA LYS A 168 -42.23 21.90 20.75
C LYS A 168 -42.04 21.51 22.21
N ILE A 169 -41.25 22.28 22.94
CA ILE A 169 -40.96 22.07 24.36
C ILE A 169 -40.98 23.41 25.11
N ASN A 170 -41.49 23.40 26.34
CA ASN A 170 -41.44 24.56 27.22
C ASN A 170 -40.11 24.62 27.98
N PRO A 171 -39.63 25.81 28.39
CA PRO A 171 -38.38 25.94 29.15
C PRO A 171 -38.30 25.02 30.37
N THR A 172 -39.38 24.96 31.18
CA THR A 172 -39.46 24.09 32.36
C THR A 172 -39.33 22.60 32.04
N GLN A 173 -39.89 22.16 30.91
CA GLN A 173 -39.76 20.76 30.46
C GLN A 173 -38.33 20.47 29.97
N ALA A 174 -37.69 21.44 29.32
CA ALA A 174 -36.31 21.32 28.90
C ALA A 174 -35.36 21.23 30.12
N GLU A 175 -35.59 22.05 31.15
CA GLU A 175 -34.87 21.98 32.42
C GLU A 175 -35.06 20.62 33.11
N GLU A 176 -36.28 20.08 33.14
CA GLU A 176 -36.56 18.76 33.71
C GLU A 176 -35.81 17.63 32.97
N MET A 177 -35.77 17.69 31.63
CA MET A 177 -35.04 16.70 30.82
C MET A 177 -33.52 16.78 30.98
N LEU A 178 -33.00 17.97 31.22
CA LEU A 178 -31.57 18.24 31.39
C LEU A 178 -31.12 18.15 32.86
N ASN A 179 -32.05 18.02 33.79
CA ASN A 179 -31.75 17.87 35.20
C ASN A 179 -30.86 16.64 35.45
N SER A 180 -29.82 16.81 36.27
CA SER A 180 -28.82 15.77 36.59
C SER A 180 -28.10 15.16 35.38
N LYS A 181 -28.04 15.86 34.24
CA LYS A 181 -27.24 15.44 33.07
C LYS A 181 -25.82 16.01 33.14
N ARG A 182 -24.91 15.39 32.38
CA ARG A 182 -23.51 15.83 32.28
C ARG A 182 -23.42 17.20 31.61
N ASP A 183 -22.37 17.93 31.96
CA ASP A 183 -22.03 19.20 31.34
C ASP A 183 -21.94 19.06 29.81
N GLY A 184 -22.47 20.03 29.06
CA GLY A 184 -22.50 20.01 27.60
C GLY A 184 -23.59 19.13 26.99
N THR A 185 -24.47 18.56 27.82
CA THR A 185 -25.70 17.93 27.33
C THR A 185 -26.68 18.99 26.83
N PHE A 186 -27.20 18.81 25.63
CA PHE A 186 -28.06 19.80 24.99
C PHE A 186 -29.28 19.19 24.29
N LEU A 187 -30.26 20.06 24.06
CA LEU A 187 -31.42 19.80 23.22
C LEU A 187 -31.83 21.07 22.47
N ILE A 188 -32.47 20.89 21.31
CA ILE A 188 -33.02 21.98 20.50
C ILE A 188 -34.52 21.77 20.30
N GLY A 189 -35.31 22.80 20.57
CA GLY A 189 -36.75 22.81 20.37
C GLY A 189 -37.24 24.01 19.56
N GLU A 190 -38.51 23.98 19.18
CA GLU A 190 -39.18 25.12 18.56
C GLU A 190 -39.33 26.27 19.56
N SER A 191 -38.99 27.49 19.14
CA SER A 191 -39.29 28.67 19.93
C SER A 191 -40.73 29.12 19.68
N ASN A 192 -41.36 29.73 20.69
CA ASN A 192 -42.61 30.46 20.51
C ASN A 192 -42.45 31.69 19.60
N ARG A 193 -41.22 32.15 19.37
CA ARG A 193 -40.90 33.22 18.40
C ARG A 193 -40.87 32.64 16.99
N ARG A 194 -41.70 33.19 16.09
CA ARG A 194 -41.76 32.73 14.69
C ARG A 194 -40.39 32.78 14.03
N GLY A 195 -39.97 31.66 13.44
CA GLY A 195 -38.70 31.55 12.74
C GLY A 195 -37.47 31.44 13.66
N CYS A 196 -37.62 31.15 14.94
CA CYS A 196 -36.49 30.93 15.85
C CYS A 196 -36.56 29.53 16.48
N TYR A 197 -35.41 29.04 16.94
CA TYR A 197 -35.31 27.83 17.77
C TYR A 197 -34.79 28.19 19.15
N ALA A 198 -35.09 27.33 20.13
CA ALA A 198 -34.53 27.42 21.47
C ALA A 198 -33.54 26.27 21.66
N CYS A 199 -32.31 26.59 22.03
CA CYS A 199 -31.29 25.63 22.45
C CYS A 199 -31.16 25.69 23.96
N SER A 200 -31.22 24.53 24.61
CA SER A 200 -31.02 24.40 26.05
C SER A 200 -29.80 23.52 26.28
N VAL A 201 -28.86 23.97 27.10
CA VAL A 201 -27.59 23.27 27.38
C VAL A 201 -27.25 23.34 28.87
N VAL A 202 -26.71 22.24 29.42
CA VAL A 202 -26.21 22.18 30.80
C VAL A 202 -24.82 22.82 30.88
N VAL A 203 -24.65 23.79 31.78
CA VAL A 203 -23.40 24.47 32.10
C VAL A 203 -23.22 24.52 33.61
N GLY A 204 -22.22 23.81 34.13
CA GLY A 204 -21.86 23.89 35.55
C GLY A 204 -22.98 23.52 36.52
N SER A 205 -23.83 22.54 36.14
CA SER A 205 -25.05 22.10 36.85
C SER A 205 -26.30 22.97 36.68
N ASP A 206 -26.22 24.09 35.97
CA ASP A 206 -27.37 24.89 35.59
C ASP A 206 -27.78 24.62 34.13
N THR A 207 -29.07 24.72 33.82
CA THR A 207 -29.53 24.77 32.42
C THR A 207 -29.53 26.21 31.93
N LYS A 208 -28.91 26.46 30.77
CA LYS A 208 -28.93 27.76 30.08
C LYS A 208 -29.73 27.64 28.79
N HIS A 209 -30.50 28.68 28.47
CA HIS A 209 -31.32 28.75 27.27
C HIS A 209 -30.81 29.84 26.32
N CYS A 210 -30.62 29.47 25.07
CA CYS A 210 -30.16 30.34 23.99
C CYS A 210 -31.16 30.32 22.84
N VAL A 211 -31.28 31.44 22.12
CA VAL A 211 -32.12 31.53 20.93
C VAL A 211 -31.24 31.33 19.70
N ILE A 212 -31.63 30.43 18.82
CA ILE A 212 -31.05 30.28 17.48
C ILE A 212 -31.97 31.05 16.52
N TYR A 213 -31.42 32.04 15.86
CA TYR A 213 -32.14 32.88 14.91
C TYR A 213 -32.05 32.28 13.50
N ARG A 214 -33.17 32.30 12.76
CA ARG A 214 -33.18 32.03 11.32
C ARG A 214 -33.22 33.35 10.57
N LEU A 215 -32.16 33.65 9.84
CA LEU A 215 -32.07 34.82 8.96
C LEU A 215 -31.92 34.37 7.50
N ALA A 216 -31.94 35.33 6.58
CA ALA A 216 -31.72 35.06 5.16
C ALA A 216 -30.30 34.50 4.88
N THR A 217 -29.32 34.83 5.72
CA THR A 217 -27.92 34.38 5.60
C THR A 217 -27.69 32.97 6.14
N GLY A 218 -28.57 32.48 7.01
CA GLY A 218 -28.39 31.20 7.69
C GLY A 218 -28.98 31.19 9.11
N LEU A 219 -28.65 30.12 9.84
CA LEU A 219 -28.98 29.91 11.26
C LEU A 219 -27.76 30.23 12.13
N GLY A 220 -27.99 30.72 13.34
CA GLY A 220 -26.92 30.95 14.32
C GLY A 220 -27.41 31.57 15.63
N PHE A 221 -26.51 31.65 16.60
CA PHE A 221 -26.80 32.21 17.94
C PHE A 221 -26.70 33.73 17.99
N ALA A 222 -25.84 34.34 17.16
CA ALA A 222 -25.65 35.80 17.10
C ALA A 222 -25.07 36.23 15.74
N GLU A 223 -25.40 37.44 15.28
CA GLU A 223 -24.71 38.09 14.15
C GLU A 223 -23.26 38.43 14.54
N PRO A 224 -22.26 38.33 13.63
CA PRO A 224 -22.34 38.00 12.20
C PRO A 224 -22.30 36.49 11.87
N TYR A 225 -22.39 35.61 12.87
CA TYR A 225 -22.11 34.17 12.74
C TYR A 225 -23.32 33.32 12.32
N ASN A 226 -24.34 33.92 11.69
CA ASN A 226 -25.52 33.22 11.19
C ASN A 226 -25.26 32.65 9.79
N LEU A 227 -24.32 31.70 9.71
CA LEU A 227 -23.73 31.22 8.44
C LEU A 227 -24.19 29.81 8.06
N TYR A 228 -24.94 29.12 8.93
CA TYR A 228 -25.24 27.71 8.74
C TYR A 228 -26.54 27.50 7.97
N GLY A 229 -26.54 26.64 6.95
CA GLY A 229 -27.70 26.36 6.10
C GLY A 229 -28.76 25.50 6.80
N SER A 230 -28.39 24.78 7.86
CA SER A 230 -29.27 23.90 8.63
C SER A 230 -28.93 23.88 10.12
N LEU A 231 -29.88 23.43 10.96
CA LEU A 231 -29.64 23.22 12.39
C LEU A 231 -28.59 22.12 12.62
N LYS A 232 -28.58 21.09 11.76
CA LYS A 232 -27.59 20.01 11.84
C LYS A 232 -26.18 20.53 11.65
N GLU A 233 -25.97 21.40 10.66
CA GLU A 233 -24.67 21.99 10.38
C GLU A 233 -24.19 22.88 11.53
N LEU A 234 -25.09 23.68 12.12
CA LEU A 234 -24.81 24.44 13.34
C LEU A 234 -24.37 23.53 14.49
N VAL A 235 -25.12 22.44 14.76
CA VAL A 235 -24.81 21.49 15.84
C VAL A 235 -23.47 20.80 15.63
N LEU A 236 -23.16 20.38 14.40
CA LEU A 236 -21.88 19.73 14.07
C LEU A 236 -20.69 20.69 14.16
N HIS A 237 -20.90 21.98 13.96
CA HIS A 237 -19.86 22.97 14.21
C HIS A 237 -19.66 23.21 15.71
N ASP A 238 -20.76 23.47 16.43
CA ASP A 238 -20.73 23.85 17.84
C ASP A 238 -20.49 22.67 18.80
N GLN A 239 -20.34 21.45 18.27
CA GLN A 239 -19.80 20.30 19.03
C GLN A 239 -18.30 20.48 19.34
N HIS A 240 -17.55 21.13 18.43
CA HIS A 240 -16.10 21.33 18.52
C HIS A 240 -15.71 22.78 18.83
N THR A 241 -16.59 23.74 18.53
CA THR A 241 -16.35 25.16 18.75
C THR A 241 -17.12 25.65 19.97
N SER A 242 -16.41 26.24 20.93
CA SER A 242 -17.04 26.77 22.16
C SER A 242 -17.99 27.92 21.84
N LEU A 243 -19.15 27.91 22.50
CA LEU A 243 -20.17 28.95 22.38
C LEU A 243 -19.74 30.30 23.01
N MET A 244 -18.51 30.40 23.53
CA MET A 244 -17.92 31.64 24.05
C MET A 244 -17.98 32.80 23.06
N GLN A 245 -17.90 32.51 21.76
CA GLN A 245 -17.96 33.54 20.71
C GLN A 245 -19.33 34.22 20.62
N HIS A 246 -20.39 33.59 21.18
CA HIS A 246 -21.76 34.10 21.14
C HIS A 246 -22.24 34.65 22.50
N SER A 247 -21.66 34.20 23.61
CA SER A 247 -21.91 34.74 24.94
C SER A 247 -20.73 34.41 25.87
N ASN A 248 -20.12 35.43 26.48
CA ASN A 248 -19.02 35.28 27.45
C ASN A 248 -19.39 34.41 28.68
N ALA A 249 -20.66 34.03 28.83
CA ALA A 249 -21.16 33.16 29.91
C ALA A 249 -21.26 31.67 29.53
N LEU A 250 -20.95 31.28 28.29
CA LEU A 250 -21.13 29.91 27.78
C LEU A 250 -19.80 29.33 27.26
N THR A 251 -18.92 28.93 28.19
CA THR A 251 -17.63 28.30 27.86
C THR A 251 -17.76 26.81 27.50
N ILE A 252 -18.89 26.42 26.90
CA ILE A 252 -19.19 25.02 26.63
C ILE A 252 -19.51 24.77 25.17
N THR A 253 -19.38 23.51 24.75
CA THR A 253 -19.75 23.00 23.42
C THR A 253 -21.03 22.17 23.51
N LEU A 254 -21.69 21.97 22.37
CA LEU A 254 -22.83 21.07 22.22
C LEU A 254 -22.34 19.62 22.14
N ALA A 255 -21.75 19.12 23.23
CA ALA A 255 -20.99 17.87 23.23
C ALA A 255 -21.84 16.60 23.28
N HIS A 256 -23.04 16.66 23.87
CA HIS A 256 -23.87 15.46 24.10
C HIS A 256 -25.34 15.67 23.74
N PRO A 257 -25.84 15.03 22.67
CA PRO A 257 -27.26 15.03 22.35
C PRO A 257 -28.06 14.32 23.45
N ILE A 258 -29.17 14.92 23.89
CA ILE A 258 -29.98 14.40 25.00
C ILE A 258 -30.45 12.94 24.85
N LYS A 259 -30.68 12.47 23.63
CA LYS A 259 -31.15 11.11 23.31
C LYS A 259 -30.05 10.23 22.67
N ALA A 260 -28.78 10.58 22.83
CA ALA A 260 -27.69 9.70 22.39
C ALA A 260 -27.76 8.35 23.14
N PRO A 261 -27.59 7.20 22.45
CA PRO A 261 -27.62 5.89 23.07
C PRO A 261 -26.42 5.69 24.01
N GLY A 262 -26.66 5.92 25.31
CA GLY A 262 -25.92 5.38 26.45
C GLY A 262 -24.41 5.59 26.52
N VAL A 263 -23.97 6.73 27.07
CA VAL A 263 -22.84 6.69 28.01
C VAL A 263 -23.44 6.61 29.40
N LEU A 264 -23.61 5.38 29.90
CA LEU A 264 -23.85 5.12 31.32
C LEU A 264 -22.77 5.85 32.12
N SER A 265 -23.18 6.83 32.92
CA SER A 265 -22.34 7.40 33.96
C SER A 265 -21.80 6.27 34.85
N PRO A 266 -20.50 6.23 35.17
CA PRO A 266 -20.01 5.29 36.16
C PRO A 266 -20.66 5.65 37.49
N SER A 267 -21.62 4.82 37.91
CA SER A 267 -22.13 4.82 39.27
C SER A 267 -20.95 4.64 40.20
N LEU A 268 -20.78 5.58 41.13
CA LEU A 268 -19.96 5.37 42.33
C LEU A 268 -20.31 4.00 42.91
N VAL A 269 -19.34 3.09 42.91
CA VAL A 269 -19.43 1.86 43.68
C VAL A 269 -19.19 2.24 45.15
N PRO A 270 -20.05 1.79 46.09
CA PRO A 270 -19.89 2.06 47.52
C PRO A 270 -18.64 1.38 48.11
#